data_AF-A0A5N0ELL1-F1
#
_entry.id   AF-A0A5N0ELL1-F1
#
_cell.length_a   1.000
_cell.length_b   1.000
_cell.length_c   1.000
_cell.angle_alpha   90.00
_cell.angle_beta   90.00
_cell.angle_gamma   90.00
#
_symmetry.space_group_name_H-M   'P 1'
#
loop_
_entity.id
_entity.type
_entity.pdbx_description
1 polymer ?
#
loop_
_entity_poly.entity_id
_entity_poly.type
_entity_poly.pdbx_seq_one_letter_code
_entity_poly.pdbx_strand_id
1 'polypeptide(L)' 'MTSTDYQALHFSQANPAGPGQGDVPALLRTIASTIETLGPITVADLILHTEVTADGDWPSITVYYSKNDAE' A
#
# COMPACT_ATOMS: atom_id res chain seq x y z
N MET A 1 -22.46 12.18 22.17
CA MET A 1 -21.67 11.19 21.41
C MET A 1 -20.36 11.86 21.06
N THR A 2 -19.29 11.57 21.79
CA THR A 2 -17.93 11.94 21.38
C THR A 2 -17.55 10.98 20.25
N SER A 3 -17.40 11.50 19.03
CA SER A 3 -16.80 10.74 17.94
C SER A 3 -15.36 10.47 18.33
N THR A 4 -14.97 9.20 18.40
CA THR A 4 -13.56 8.85 18.49
C THR A 4 -12.99 9.03 17.10
N ASP A 5 -12.21 10.09 16.88
CA ASP A 5 -11.52 10.30 15.61
C ASP A 5 -10.50 9.18 15.42
N TYR A 6 -10.75 8.30 14.46
CA TYR A 6 -9.82 7.23 14.08
C TYR A 6 -8.91 7.75 12.98
N GLN A 7 -7.63 7.97 13.30
CA GLN A 7 -6.65 8.40 12.30
C GLN A 7 -6.14 7.17 11.53
N ALA A 8 -6.49 7.08 10.24
CA ALA A 8 -5.89 6.14 9.32
C ALA A 8 -4.73 6.81 8.58
N LEU A 9 -3.53 6.22 8.68
CA LEU A 9 -2.38 6.53 7.84
C LEU A 9 -2.48 5.73 6.54
N HIS A 10 -1.85 6.21 5.48
CA HIS A 10 -1.79 5.46 4.22
C HIS A 10 -0.49 5.71 3.46
N PHE A 11 -0.14 4.75 2.60
CA PHE A 11 0.85 4.93 1.55
C PHE A 11 0.41 4.19 0.28
N SER A 12 0.88 4.66 -0.88
CA SER A 12 0.60 4.06 -2.18
C SER A 12 1.91 3.81 -2.92
N GLN A 13 2.03 2.65 -3.56
CA GLN A 13 3.20 2.27 -4.37
C GLN A 13 2.77 1.59 -5.66
N ALA A 14 3.58 1.76 -6.70
CA ALA A 14 3.49 1.06 -7.98
C ALA A 14 4.91 0.65 -8.40
N ASN A 15 5.03 -0.32 -9.30
CA ASN A 15 6.33 -0.62 -9.90
C ASN A 15 6.77 0.56 -10.79
N PRO A 16 8.08 0.75 -11.02
CA PRO A 16 8.57 1.72 -12.00
C PRO A 16 8.00 1.46 -13.40
N ALA A 17 7.90 2.53 -14.20
CA ALA A 17 7.47 2.41 -15.59
C ALA A 17 8.46 1.56 -16.42
N GLY A 18 7.93 0.82 -17.39
CA GLY A 18 8.71 -0.02 -18.30
C GLY A 18 8.77 -1.51 -17.91
N PRO A 19 9.88 -2.22 -18.17
CA PRO A 19 9.96 -3.66 -17.94
C PRO A 19 9.63 -4.05 -16.49
N GLY A 20 8.60 -4.87 -16.31
CA GLY A 20 8.14 -5.30 -14.98
C GLY A 20 7.11 -4.37 -14.32
N GLN A 21 6.67 -3.30 -14.99
CA GLN A 21 5.61 -2.40 -14.51
C GLN A 21 4.36 -3.16 -14.04
N GLY A 22 3.91 -4.14 -14.83
CA GLY A 22 2.75 -5.00 -14.51
C GLY A 22 3.00 -6.15 -13.53
N ASP A 23 4.21 -6.30 -12.96
CA ASP A 23 4.55 -7.43 -12.08
C ASP A 23 3.92 -7.28 -10.68
N VAL A 24 2.69 -7.79 -10.53
CA VAL A 24 1.95 -7.76 -9.27
C VAL A 24 2.69 -8.50 -8.14
N PRO A 25 3.28 -9.70 -8.34
CA PRO A 25 4.12 -10.32 -7.31
C PRO A 25 5.29 -9.46 -6.83
N ALA A 26 6.01 -8.76 -7.73
CA ALA A 26 7.07 -7.85 -7.34
C ALA A 26 6.55 -6.66 -6.53
N LEU A 27 5.38 -6.12 -6.91
CA LEU A 27 4.73 -5.05 -6.17
C LEU A 27 4.36 -5.50 -4.75
N LEU A 28 3.75 -6.69 -4.59
CA LEU A 28 3.39 -7.24 -3.27
C LEU A 28 4.61 -7.42 -2.35
N ARG A 29 5.76 -7.85 -2.89
CA ARG A 29 7.00 -7.94 -2.10
C ARG A 29 7.49 -6.57 -1.65
N THR A 30 7.40 -5.56 -2.54
CA THR A 30 7.78 -4.18 -2.21
C THR A 30 6.88 -3.59 -1.12
N ILE A 31 5.57 -3.82 -1.20
CA ILE A 31 4.62 -3.43 -0.15
C ILE A 31 4.98 -4.10 1.18
N ALA A 32 5.27 -5.41 1.17
CA ALA A 32 5.66 -6.15 2.37
C ALA A 32 6.92 -5.56 3.01
N SER A 33 7.96 -5.27 2.23
CA SER A 33 9.17 -4.61 2.73
C SER A 33 8.87 -3.24 3.32
N THR A 34 8.00 -2.43 2.70
CA THR A 34 7.58 -1.14 3.27
C THR A 34 6.87 -1.33 4.62
N ILE A 35 5.95 -2.29 4.73
CA ILE A 35 5.24 -2.61 5.98
C ILE A 35 6.24 -3.00 7.09
N GLU A 36 7.26 -3.82 6.78
CA GLU A 36 8.30 -4.18 7.75
C GLU A 36 9.05 -2.95 8.29
N THR A 37 9.31 -1.93 7.45
CA THR A 37 9.99 -0.70 7.88
C THR A 37 9.14 0.21 8.77
N LEU A 38 7.80 0.09 8.71
CA LEU A 38 6.90 0.89 9.53
C LEU A 38 6.84 0.40 10.99
N GLY A 39 7.34 -0.81 11.27
CA GLY A 39 7.28 -1.43 12.59
C GLY A 39 5.87 -1.95 12.93
N PRO A 40 5.52 -2.07 14.21
CA PRO A 40 4.22 -2.58 14.64
C PRO A 40 3.07 -1.68 14.19
N ILE A 41 2.31 -2.15 13.20
CA ILE A 41 1.12 -1.49 12.68
C ILE A 41 -0.04 -2.48 12.60
N THR A 42 -1.26 -1.95 12.53
CA THR A 42 -2.45 -2.70 12.13
C THR A 42 -2.86 -2.26 10.74
N VAL A 43 -2.82 -3.17 9.76
CA VAL A 43 -3.33 -2.92 8.41
C VAL A 43 -4.85 -3.01 8.44
N ALA A 44 -5.52 -1.94 8.02
CA ALA A 44 -6.97 -1.86 7.96
C ALA A 44 -7.49 -2.30 6.57
N ASP A 45 -6.82 -1.87 5.50
CA ASP A 45 -7.22 -2.20 4.12
C ASP A 45 -6.02 -2.17 3.17
N LEU A 46 -6.14 -2.92 2.07
CA LEU A 46 -5.19 -2.96 0.97
C LEU A 46 -5.98 -2.95 -0.35
N ILE A 47 -5.83 -1.88 -1.12
CA ILE A 47 -6.54 -1.67 -2.37
C ILE A 47 -5.56 -1.78 -3.53
N LEU A 48 -5.77 -2.76 -4.41
CA LEU A 48 -5.10 -2.87 -5.71
C LEU A 48 -5.90 -2.13 -6.77
N HIS A 49 -5.31 -1.12 -7.38
CA HIS A 49 -5.84 -0.40 -8.54
C HIS A 49 -4.95 -0.63 -9.75
N THR A 50 -5.52 -0.91 -10.91
CA THR A 50 -4.78 -1.05 -12.17
C THR A 50 -5.22 0.03 -13.14
N GLU A 51 -4.27 0.87 -13.55
CA GLU A 51 -4.44 1.79 -14.67
C GLU A 51 -3.98 1.13 -15.97
N VAL A 52 -4.73 1.30 -17.06
CA VAL A 52 -4.30 0.83 -18.39
C VAL A 52 -3.59 1.98 -19.08
N THR A 53 -2.28 1.84 -19.33
CA THR A 53 -1.45 2.89 -19.94
C THR A 53 -0.96 2.50 -21.33
N ALA A 54 -0.30 3.44 -22.04
CA ALA A 54 0.33 3.15 -23.32
C ALA A 54 1.42 2.07 -23.24
N ASP A 55 2.04 1.91 -22.07
CA ASP A 55 3.11 0.95 -21.79
C ASP A 55 2.57 -0.37 -21.18
N GLY A 56 1.25 -0.52 -21.09
CA GLY A 56 0.56 -1.67 -20.51
C GLY A 56 -0.08 -1.38 -19.15
N ASP A 57 -0.51 -2.45 -18.48
CA ASP A 57 -1.15 -2.36 -17.16
C ASP A 57 -0.16 -1.83 -16.12
N TRP A 58 -0.60 -0.83 -15.35
CA TRP A 58 0.14 -0.24 -14.24
C TRP A 58 -0.61 -0.46 -12.92
N PRO A 59 -0.35 -1.58 -12.22
CA PRO A 59 -0.90 -1.83 -10.91
C PRO A 59 -0.24 -0.92 -9.87
N SER A 60 -1.06 -0.42 -8.95
CA SER A 60 -0.68 0.29 -7.74
C SER A 60 -1.44 -0.27 -6.55
N ILE A 61 -0.80 -0.32 -5.38
CA ILE A 61 -1.42 -0.74 -4.13
C ILE A 61 -1.39 0.42 -3.16
N THR A 62 -2.55 0.74 -2.59
CA THR A 62 -2.69 1.65 -1.44
C THR A 62 -2.95 0.83 -0.18
N VAL A 63 -2.16 1.08 0.86
CA VAL A 63 -2.30 0.44 2.17
C VAL A 63 -2.82 1.48 3.16
N TYR A 64 -3.91 1.16 3.85
CA TYR A 64 -4.42 1.93 4.98
C TYR A 64 -4.07 1.21 6.28
N TYR A 65 -3.53 1.94 7.25
CA TYR A 65 -3.06 1.36 8.50
C TYR A 65 -3.15 2.35 9.66
N SER A 66 -3.08 1.83 10.88
CA SER A 66 -2.88 2.59 12.11
C SER A 66 -1.60 2.14 12.80
N LYS A 67 -0.97 3.03 13.55
CA LYS A 67 0.12 2.64 14.45
C LYS A 67 -0.49 1.95 15.65
N ASN A 68 0.14 0.86 16.10
CA ASN A 68 -0.20 0.31 17.40
C ASN A 68 0.33 1.30 18.44
N ASP A 69 -0.52 1.82 19.31
CA ASP A 69 -0.03 2.56 20.48
C ASP A 69 0.91 1.63 21.24
N ALA A 70 2.12 2.09 21.53
CA ALA A 70 3.02 1.33 22.38
C ALA A 70 2.38 1.24 23.76
N GLU A 71 2.01 0.02 24.19
CA GLU A 71 1.70 -0.27 25.60
C GLU A 71 2.90 0.04 26.50
#